data_AF-A0A7C7AGA1-F1
#
_entry.id   AF-A0A7C7AGA1-F1
#
_cell.length_a   1.000
_cell.length_b   1.000
_cell.length_c   1.000
_cell.angle_alpha   90.00
_cell.angle_beta   90.00
_cell.angle_gamma   90.00
#
_symmetry.space_group_name_H-M   'P 1'
#
loop_
_entity.id
_entity.type
_entity.pdbx_description
1 polymer ?
#
loop_
_entity_poly.entity_id
_entity_poly.type
_entity_poly.pdbx_seq_one_letter_code
_entity_poly.pdbx_strand_id
1 'polypeptide(L)'
;DIIYVETHDDQETVANTFKKYGFMALPVVDREHRLTGIITFDDIMTVIEDEATEDLQRMAAMVPSEESYLNSGVFQLAKMRLPWLLIFMLGASVTGSIITKFESLLSTYVVLTMFIPMLMNTGGNSGNQSSTLIIRGLATEDVSLEDAGKVLWKEFRISLVVGIVLATVNFAKNMLIDRVGLQVSLTVSATVALIIVLAIMVGGLLPLLAKKLKLDPAIMAGPLITTLVDGLTLMVYFGLASVLLI
;
A
#
# COMPACT_ATOMS: atom_id res chain seq x y z
N ASP A 1 22.75 18.68 26.05
CA ASP A 1 23.59 18.26 24.92
C ASP A 1 23.34 19.12 23.71
N ILE A 2 24.38 19.39 22.92
CA ILE A 2 24.27 20.12 21.66
C ILE A 2 23.83 19.10 20.61
N ILE A 3 22.70 19.33 19.97
CA ILE A 3 22.24 18.51 18.84
C ILE A 3 22.88 19.05 17.57
N TYR A 4 23.52 18.17 16.81
CA TYR A 4 24.19 18.47 15.55
C TYR A 4 23.87 17.38 14.52
N VAL A 5 24.10 17.68 13.25
CA VAL A 5 24.08 16.71 12.14
C VAL A 5 25.45 16.64 11.49
N GLU A 6 25.75 15.53 10.84
CA GLU A 6 27.00 15.32 10.12
C GLU A 6 26.85 15.72 8.64
N THR A 7 27.97 16.08 8.01
CA THR A 7 27.99 16.51 6.59
C THR A 7 27.49 15.48 5.57
N HIS A 8 27.23 14.25 6.00
CA HIS A 8 26.82 13.13 5.16
C HIS A 8 25.52 12.48 5.65
N ASP A 9 24.83 13.13 6.59
CA ASP A 9 23.47 12.76 6.95
C ASP A 9 22.54 13.04 5.77
N ASP A 10 21.54 12.18 5.63
CA ASP A 10 20.52 12.32 4.60
C ASP A 10 19.59 13.51 4.89
N GLN A 11 19.11 14.17 3.83
CA GLN A 11 18.27 15.37 3.96
C GLN A 11 17.00 15.11 4.77
N GLU A 12 16.38 13.93 4.63
CA GLU A 12 15.22 13.50 5.39
C GLU A 12 15.53 13.43 6.90
N THR A 13 16.73 12.95 7.25
CA THR A 13 17.17 12.82 8.66
C THR A 13 17.37 14.19 9.30
N VAL A 14 17.94 15.14 8.56
CA VAL A 14 18.08 16.53 9.02
C VAL A 14 16.68 17.15 9.19
N ALA A 15 15.77 16.95 8.22
CA ALA A 15 14.41 17.48 8.27
C ALA A 15 13.60 16.96 9.47
N ASN A 16 13.72 15.68 9.78
CA ASN A 16 13.10 15.07 10.96
C ASN A 16 13.67 15.64 12.27
N THR A 17 14.97 15.95 12.32
CA THR A 17 15.60 16.61 13.48
C THR A 17 15.02 18.01 13.71
N PHE A 18 14.83 18.79 12.64
CA PHE A 18 14.18 20.10 12.73
C PHE A 18 12.73 20.01 13.22
N LYS A 19 11.93 19.07 12.67
CA LYS A 19 10.53 18.85 13.10
C LYS A 19 10.43 18.45 14.57
N LYS A 20 11.33 17.57 15.03
CA LYS A 20 11.31 17.01 16.38
C LYS A 20 11.62 18.04 17.46
N TYR A 21 12.60 18.91 17.21
CA TYR A 21 13.10 19.83 18.23
C TYR A 21 12.71 21.30 18.02
N GLY A 22 12.15 21.65 16.86
CA GLY A 22 11.70 23.01 16.56
C GLY A 22 12.85 24.02 16.48
N PHE A 23 14.02 23.60 15.98
CA PHE A 23 15.18 24.47 15.87
C PHE A 23 15.02 25.50 14.75
N MET A 24 15.56 26.71 14.96
CA MET A 24 15.66 27.72 13.89
C MET A 24 16.91 27.51 13.02
N ALA A 25 17.95 26.92 13.60
CA ALA A 25 19.17 26.53 12.90
C ALA A 25 19.80 25.32 13.59
N LEU A 26 20.48 24.49 12.80
CA LEU A 26 21.15 23.28 13.28
C LEU A 26 22.64 23.32 12.88
N PRO A 27 23.57 23.11 13.82
CA PRO A 27 24.99 23.05 13.49
C PRO A 27 25.32 21.77 12.70
N VAL A 28 26.09 21.94 11.63
CA VAL A 28 26.64 20.84 10.83
C VAL A 28 28.10 20.63 11.21
N VAL A 29 28.47 19.38 11.48
CA VAL A 29 29.85 19.01 11.85
C VAL A 29 30.45 18.01 10.85
N ASP A 30 31.78 18.02 10.75
CA ASP A 30 32.50 16.95 10.05
C ASP A 30 32.71 15.72 10.95
N ARG A 31 33.37 14.69 10.40
CA ARG A 31 33.70 13.44 11.11
C ARG A 31 34.61 13.61 12.34
N GLU A 32 35.27 14.77 12.47
CA GLU A 32 36.11 15.10 13.62
C GLU A 32 35.34 15.97 14.64
N HIS A 33 34.01 16.08 14.50
CA HIS A 33 33.12 16.94 15.29
C HIS A 33 33.49 18.42 15.26
N ARG A 34 34.10 18.89 14.16
CA ARG A 34 34.39 20.31 13.96
C ARG A 34 33.21 20.96 13.25
N LEU A 35 32.78 22.11 13.74
CA LEU A 35 31.70 22.89 13.13
C LEU A 35 32.11 23.33 11.71
N THR A 36 31.36 22.91 10.71
CA THR A 36 31.60 23.25 9.30
C THR A 36 30.58 24.23 8.76
N GLY A 37 29.40 24.33 9.38
CA GLY A 37 28.35 25.26 8.96
C GLY A 37 27.08 25.15 9.81
N ILE A 38 26.02 25.77 9.32
CA ILE A 38 24.67 25.67 9.87
C ILE A 38 23.68 25.43 8.74
N ILE A 39 22.58 24.75 9.05
CA ILE A 39 21.38 24.69 8.21
C ILE A 39 20.31 25.53 8.91
N THR A 40 19.51 26.27 8.16
CA THR A 40 18.43 27.12 8.70
C THR A 40 17.05 26.53 8.41
N PHE A 41 16.05 27.03 9.14
CA PHE A 41 14.67 26.55 9.02
C PHE A 41 14.03 26.85 7.65
N ASP A 42 14.41 27.93 6.98
CA ASP A 42 13.93 28.25 5.64
C ASP A 42 14.42 27.24 4.58
N ASP A 43 15.69 26.82 4.67
CA ASP A 43 16.25 25.80 3.78
C ASP A 43 15.56 24.44 3.99
N ILE A 44 15.32 24.04 5.24
CA ILE A 44 14.72 22.74 5.55
C ILE A 44 13.24 22.66 5.16
N MET A 45 12.54 23.79 5.08
CA MET A 45 11.13 23.79 4.70
C MET A 45 10.94 23.29 3.26
N THR A 46 11.85 23.66 2.35
CA THR A 46 11.82 23.17 0.95
C THR A 46 12.04 21.67 0.91
N VAL A 47 13.04 21.17 1.65
CA VAL A 47 13.32 19.72 1.76
C VAL A 47 12.10 18.95 2.25
N ILE A 48 11.38 19.45 3.25
CA ILE A 48 10.18 18.79 3.78
C ILE A 48 9.08 18.68 2.70
N GLU A 49 8.92 19.69 1.84
CA GLU A 49 7.94 19.67 0.75
C GLU A 49 8.36 18.71 -0.38
N ASP A 50 9.66 18.69 -0.70
CA ASP A 50 10.23 17.80 -1.72
C ASP A 50 10.12 16.33 -1.30
N GLU A 51 10.49 16.00 -0.06
CA GLU A 51 10.34 14.63 0.50
C GLU A 51 8.87 14.17 0.51
N ALA A 52 7.95 15.05 0.91
CA ALA A 52 6.52 14.72 0.88
C ALA A 52 6.02 14.49 -0.56
N THR A 53 6.57 15.23 -1.54
CA THR A 53 6.24 15.07 -2.95
C THR A 53 6.82 13.76 -3.51
N GLU A 54 8.05 13.44 -3.15
CA GLU A 54 8.71 12.19 -3.51
C GLU A 54 7.94 10.98 -2.96
N ASP A 55 7.57 10.99 -1.69
CA ASP A 55 6.75 9.93 -1.07
C ASP A 55 5.44 9.70 -1.84
N LEU A 56 4.75 10.78 -2.21
CA LEU A 56 3.52 10.68 -3.00
C LEU A 56 3.76 10.04 -4.37
N GLN A 57 4.87 10.40 -5.03
CA GLN A 57 5.25 9.82 -6.32
C GLN A 57 5.61 8.33 -6.18
N ARG A 58 6.38 7.96 -5.13
CA ARG A 58 6.74 6.57 -4.84
C ARG A 58 5.51 5.72 -4.50
N MET A 59 4.57 6.23 -3.70
CA MET A 59 3.29 5.58 -3.40
C MET A 59 2.41 5.36 -4.64
N ALA A 60 2.51 6.24 -5.63
CA ALA A 60 1.85 6.10 -6.92
C ALA A 60 2.59 5.15 -7.88
N ALA A 61 3.69 4.53 -7.44
CA ALA A 61 4.61 3.75 -8.25
C ALA A 61 5.12 4.54 -9.48
N MET A 62 5.65 5.72 -9.21
CA MET A 62 6.39 6.53 -10.17
C MET A 62 7.84 6.66 -9.71
N VAL A 63 8.76 6.74 -10.68
CA VAL A 63 10.12 7.22 -10.37
C VAL A 63 10.01 8.70 -9.99
N PRO A 64 10.59 9.14 -8.86
CA PRO A 64 10.47 10.52 -8.41
C PRO A 64 11.12 11.56 -9.36
N SER A 65 10.62 12.78 -9.33
CA SER A 65 11.16 13.94 -10.05
C SER A 65 10.83 15.24 -9.33
N GLU A 66 11.85 16.10 -9.24
CA GLU A 66 11.78 17.45 -8.70
C GLU A 66 11.21 18.46 -9.72
N GLU A 67 11.20 18.14 -11.02
CA GLU A 67 10.64 19.05 -12.02
C GLU A 67 9.12 19.19 -11.93
N SER A 68 8.65 20.43 -12.12
CA SER A 68 7.22 20.75 -12.20
C SER A 68 6.55 20.07 -13.41
N TYR A 69 5.34 19.53 -13.18
CA TYR A 69 4.56 18.77 -14.16
C TYR A 69 4.43 19.42 -15.54
N LEU A 70 4.16 20.73 -15.60
CA LEU A 70 3.98 21.45 -16.88
C LEU A 70 5.30 21.81 -17.57
N ASN A 71 6.41 21.78 -16.82
CA ASN A 71 7.74 22.05 -17.36
C ASN A 71 8.40 20.78 -17.90
N SER A 72 8.05 19.61 -17.36
CA SER A 72 8.56 18.34 -17.84
C SER A 72 7.97 17.94 -19.20
N GLY A 73 8.82 17.42 -20.07
CA GLY A 73 8.39 16.91 -21.37
C GLY A 73 7.54 15.65 -21.25
N VAL A 74 6.63 15.42 -22.20
CA VAL A 74 5.78 14.21 -22.25
C VAL A 74 6.61 12.92 -22.16
N PHE A 75 7.73 12.85 -22.88
CA PHE A 75 8.61 11.66 -22.87
C PHE A 75 9.32 11.43 -21.54
N GLN A 76 9.60 12.49 -20.78
CA GLN A 76 10.20 12.40 -19.46
C GLN A 76 9.19 11.82 -18.46
N LEU A 77 7.98 12.37 -18.42
CA LEU A 77 6.90 11.85 -17.57
C LEU A 77 6.52 10.40 -17.94
N ALA A 78 6.56 10.04 -19.23
CA ALA A 78 6.35 8.67 -19.68
C ALA A 78 7.46 7.73 -19.15
N LYS A 79 8.73 8.11 -19.26
CA LYS A 79 9.87 7.32 -18.75
C LYS A 79 9.81 7.09 -17.24
N MET A 80 9.25 8.03 -16.48
CA MET A 80 9.08 7.86 -15.03
C MET A 80 7.99 6.85 -14.64
N ARG A 81 7.00 6.61 -15.52
CA ARG A 81 5.87 5.71 -15.29
C ARG A 81 6.08 4.33 -15.87
N LEU A 82 6.70 4.26 -17.06
CA LEU A 82 6.85 3.03 -17.84
C LEU A 82 7.49 1.87 -17.07
N PRO A 83 8.57 2.04 -16.28
CA PRO A 83 9.19 0.92 -15.55
C PRO A 83 8.18 0.20 -14.64
N TRP A 84 7.46 0.97 -13.82
CA TRP A 84 6.47 0.43 -12.90
C TRP A 84 5.24 -0.13 -13.62
N LEU A 85 4.71 0.58 -14.63
CA LEU A 85 3.58 0.09 -15.42
C LEU A 85 3.89 -1.23 -16.13
N LEU A 86 5.11 -1.39 -16.66
CA LEU A 86 5.54 -2.65 -17.26
C LEU A 86 5.66 -3.77 -16.22
N ILE A 87 6.20 -3.47 -15.03
CA ILE A 87 6.28 -4.45 -13.93
C ILE A 87 4.87 -4.92 -13.53
N PHE A 88 3.91 -4.00 -13.35
CA PHE A 88 2.54 -4.39 -12.96
C PHE A 88 1.79 -5.09 -14.09
N MET A 89 1.99 -4.70 -15.34
CA MET A 89 1.40 -5.39 -16.50
C MET A 89 1.89 -6.84 -16.58
N LEU A 90 3.19 -7.07 -16.38
CA LEU A 90 3.74 -8.43 -16.35
C LEU A 90 3.26 -9.19 -15.11
N GLY A 91 3.21 -8.54 -13.94
CA GLY A 91 2.67 -9.11 -12.71
C GLY A 91 1.21 -9.55 -12.84
N ALA A 92 0.38 -8.76 -13.53
CA ALA A 92 -1.02 -9.09 -13.80
C ALA A 92 -1.18 -10.40 -14.61
N SER A 93 -0.17 -10.80 -15.40
CA SER A 93 -0.20 -12.09 -16.12
C SER A 93 -0.24 -13.29 -15.17
N VAL A 94 0.27 -13.15 -13.95
CA VAL A 94 0.16 -14.18 -12.89
C VAL A 94 -1.30 -14.35 -12.48
N THR A 95 -2.05 -13.25 -12.34
CA THR A 95 -3.48 -13.30 -12.01
C THR A 95 -4.29 -13.96 -13.12
N GLY A 96 -3.98 -13.66 -14.39
CA GLY A 96 -4.56 -14.36 -15.54
C GLY A 96 -4.32 -15.87 -15.51
N SER A 97 -3.11 -16.29 -15.10
CA SER A 97 -2.76 -17.70 -14.93
C SER A 97 -3.50 -18.39 -13.78
N ILE A 98 -3.95 -17.63 -12.77
CA ILE A 98 -4.82 -18.18 -11.70
C ILE A 98 -6.21 -18.43 -12.26
N ILE A 99 -6.77 -17.48 -13.03
CA ILE A 99 -8.10 -17.63 -13.64
C ILE A 99 -8.16 -18.85 -14.56
N THR A 100 -7.14 -19.06 -15.41
CA THR A 100 -7.12 -20.20 -16.34
C THR A 100 -7.10 -21.56 -15.63
N LYS A 101 -6.50 -21.65 -14.43
CA LYS A 101 -6.53 -22.89 -13.63
C LYS A 101 -7.93 -23.26 -13.14
N PHE A 102 -8.85 -22.30 -13.05
CA PHE A 102 -10.22 -22.49 -12.60
C PHE A 102 -11.25 -22.39 -13.74
N GLU A 103 -10.83 -22.57 -15.00
CA GLU A 103 -11.71 -22.49 -16.17
C GLU A 103 -12.88 -23.49 -16.11
N SER A 104 -12.67 -24.69 -15.60
CA SER A 104 -13.72 -25.70 -15.41
C SER A 104 -14.79 -25.28 -14.39
N LEU A 105 -14.38 -24.60 -13.33
CA LEU A 105 -15.30 -24.03 -12.34
C LEU A 105 -16.10 -22.89 -12.96
N LEU A 106 -15.43 -22.01 -13.72
CA LEU A 106 -16.07 -20.86 -14.38
C LEU A 106 -17.04 -21.29 -15.50
N SER A 107 -16.76 -22.38 -16.20
CA SER A 107 -17.69 -22.91 -17.21
C SER A 107 -18.95 -23.51 -16.57
N THR A 108 -18.82 -24.07 -15.37
CA THR A 108 -19.95 -24.59 -14.58
C THR A 108 -20.76 -23.45 -13.95
N TYR A 109 -20.08 -22.47 -13.37
CA TYR A 109 -20.67 -21.32 -12.70
C TYR A 109 -20.21 -20.02 -13.34
N VAL A 110 -20.75 -19.72 -14.53
CA VAL A 110 -20.42 -18.50 -15.29
C VAL A 110 -20.67 -17.23 -14.48
N VAL A 111 -21.66 -17.25 -13.59
CA VAL A 111 -21.98 -16.16 -12.67
C VAL A 111 -20.83 -15.80 -11.72
N LEU A 112 -19.82 -16.66 -11.52
CA LEU A 112 -18.67 -16.30 -10.68
C LEU A 112 -17.80 -15.22 -11.33
N THR A 113 -17.82 -15.10 -12.67
CA THR A 113 -17.00 -14.14 -13.41
C THR A 113 -17.36 -12.69 -13.11
N MET A 114 -18.65 -12.37 -12.92
CA MET A 114 -19.09 -11.00 -12.63
C MET A 114 -18.61 -10.47 -11.28
N PHE A 115 -18.23 -11.35 -10.35
CA PHE A 115 -17.73 -10.95 -9.03
C PHE A 115 -16.23 -10.71 -9.00
N ILE A 116 -15.48 -11.16 -10.01
CA ILE A 116 -14.01 -11.02 -10.07
C ILE A 116 -13.59 -9.55 -9.93
N PRO A 117 -14.11 -8.59 -10.74
CA PRO A 117 -13.65 -7.21 -10.66
C PRO A 117 -13.98 -6.56 -9.30
N MET A 118 -15.15 -6.88 -8.74
CA MET A 118 -15.59 -6.34 -7.46
C MET A 118 -14.72 -6.84 -6.31
N LEU A 119 -14.41 -8.14 -6.27
CA LEU A 119 -13.57 -8.73 -5.23
C LEU A 119 -12.15 -8.18 -5.29
N MET A 120 -11.55 -8.13 -6.49
CA MET A 120 -10.21 -7.58 -6.72
C MET A 120 -10.13 -6.11 -6.28
N ASN A 121 -11.09 -5.29 -6.71
CA ASN A 121 -11.14 -3.86 -6.37
C ASN A 121 -11.31 -3.65 -4.85
N THR A 122 -12.22 -4.39 -4.22
CA THR A 122 -12.49 -4.25 -2.79
C THR A 122 -11.28 -4.69 -1.96
N GLY A 123 -10.63 -5.79 -2.34
CA GLY A 123 -9.38 -6.24 -1.71
C GLY A 123 -8.27 -5.21 -1.85
N GLY A 124 -7.94 -4.80 -3.08
CA GLY A 124 -6.89 -3.83 -3.35
C GLY A 124 -7.08 -2.51 -2.62
N ASN A 125 -8.30 -1.95 -2.62
CA ASN A 125 -8.60 -0.70 -1.92
C ASN A 125 -8.45 -0.84 -0.41
N SER A 126 -8.89 -1.95 0.17
CA SER A 126 -8.81 -2.17 1.62
C SER A 126 -7.35 -2.32 2.07
N GLY A 127 -6.54 -3.05 1.30
CA GLY A 127 -5.10 -3.15 1.54
C GLY A 127 -4.40 -1.79 1.40
N ASN A 128 -4.78 -0.99 0.40
CA ASN A 128 -4.22 0.35 0.21
C ASN A 128 -4.53 1.29 1.36
N GLN A 129 -5.78 1.29 1.86
CA GLN A 129 -6.14 2.10 3.02
C GLN A 129 -5.30 1.78 4.24
N SER A 130 -5.08 0.48 4.51
CA SER A 130 -4.21 0.04 5.61
C SER A 130 -2.75 0.45 5.37
N SER A 131 -2.20 0.17 4.19
CA SER A 131 -0.80 0.50 3.84
C SER A 131 -0.52 2.00 3.94
N THR A 132 -1.41 2.85 3.42
CA THR A 132 -1.27 4.32 3.52
C THR A 132 -1.21 4.80 4.97
N LEU A 133 -2.04 4.26 5.86
CA LEU A 133 -2.02 4.63 7.27
C LEU A 133 -0.73 4.21 7.96
N ILE A 134 -0.21 3.01 7.64
CA ILE A 134 1.05 2.52 8.22
C ILE A 134 2.24 3.30 7.68
N ILE A 135 2.32 3.56 6.37
CA ILE A 135 3.39 4.36 5.77
C ILE A 135 3.45 5.74 6.40
N ARG A 136 2.30 6.42 6.51
CA ARG A 136 2.23 7.71 7.20
C ARG A 136 2.68 7.60 8.65
N GLY A 137 2.24 6.58 9.37
CA GLY A 137 2.66 6.34 10.76
C GLY A 137 4.17 6.12 10.87
N LEU A 138 4.78 5.44 9.90
CA LEU A 138 6.23 5.22 9.84
C LEU A 138 7.01 6.50 9.54
N ALA A 139 6.50 7.36 8.66
CA ALA A 139 7.10 8.63 8.25
C ALA A 139 6.96 9.73 9.32
N THR A 140 5.90 9.68 10.12
CA THR A 140 5.66 10.63 11.23
C THR A 140 6.28 10.19 12.55
N GLU A 141 7.01 9.06 12.58
CA GLU A 141 7.51 8.40 13.80
C GLU A 141 6.43 7.98 14.82
N ASP A 142 5.14 8.07 14.45
CA ASP A 142 4.01 7.59 15.26
C ASP A 142 3.98 6.05 15.39
N VAL A 143 4.58 5.34 14.43
CA VAL A 143 4.68 3.88 14.37
C VAL A 143 6.14 3.46 14.19
N SER A 144 6.59 2.56 15.06
CA SER A 144 7.91 1.94 14.99
C SER A 144 7.83 0.46 14.58
N LEU A 145 8.98 -0.14 14.25
CA LEU A 145 9.07 -1.58 14.00
C LEU A 145 8.76 -2.42 15.26
N GLU A 146 8.98 -1.86 16.45
CA GLU A 146 8.67 -2.53 17.72
C GLU A 146 7.15 -2.65 17.95
N ASP A 147 6.39 -1.73 17.36
CA ASP A 147 4.93 -1.73 17.43
C ASP A 147 4.26 -2.66 16.41
N ALA A 148 5.03 -3.36 15.56
CA ALA A 148 4.51 -4.21 14.49
C ALA A 148 3.43 -5.20 14.98
N GLY A 149 3.66 -5.85 16.12
CA GLY A 149 2.66 -6.76 16.71
C GLY A 149 1.37 -6.05 17.13
N LYS A 150 1.47 -4.85 17.71
CA LYS A 150 0.30 -4.04 18.11
C LYS A 150 -0.47 -3.54 16.89
N VAL A 151 0.26 -3.13 15.85
CA VAL A 151 -0.31 -2.68 14.57
C VAL A 151 -1.10 -3.82 13.94
N LEU A 152 -0.49 -4.99 13.74
CA LEU A 152 -1.16 -6.14 13.15
C LEU A 152 -2.39 -6.59 13.95
N TRP A 153 -2.32 -6.53 15.29
CA TRP A 153 -3.48 -6.84 16.13
C TRP A 153 -4.60 -5.80 16.03
N LYS A 154 -4.26 -4.52 15.82
CA LYS A 154 -5.23 -3.46 15.57
C LYS A 154 -5.87 -3.64 14.19
N GLU A 155 -5.07 -3.85 13.15
CA GLU A 155 -5.53 -4.10 11.77
C GLU A 155 -6.41 -5.35 11.67
N PHE A 156 -6.05 -6.43 12.37
CA PHE A 156 -6.89 -7.63 12.43
C PHE A 156 -8.30 -7.31 12.96
N ARG A 157 -8.42 -6.59 14.08
CA ARG A 157 -9.72 -6.20 14.64
C ARG A 157 -10.51 -5.27 13.72
N ILE A 158 -9.84 -4.31 13.08
CA ILE A 158 -10.46 -3.43 12.09
C ILE A 158 -11.02 -4.26 10.92
N SER A 159 -10.23 -5.20 10.41
CA SER A 159 -10.63 -6.03 9.28
C SER A 159 -11.82 -6.95 9.58
N LEU A 160 -11.98 -7.42 10.82
CA LEU A 160 -13.18 -8.16 11.22
C LEU A 160 -14.43 -7.27 11.16
N VAL A 161 -14.34 -6.04 11.66
CA VAL A 161 -15.48 -5.10 11.64
C VAL A 161 -15.84 -4.74 10.20
N VAL A 162 -14.85 -4.31 9.40
CA VAL A 162 -15.05 -3.94 7.99
C VAL A 162 -15.53 -5.15 7.17
N GLY A 163 -14.92 -6.32 7.38
CA GLY A 163 -15.24 -7.55 6.67
C GLY A 163 -16.67 -8.02 6.92
N ILE A 164 -17.15 -7.99 8.17
CA ILE A 164 -18.54 -8.37 8.49
C ILE A 164 -19.54 -7.42 7.83
N VAL A 165 -19.29 -6.11 7.90
CA VAL A 165 -20.19 -5.11 7.31
C VAL A 165 -20.25 -5.28 5.79
N LEU A 166 -19.10 -5.34 5.11
CA LEU A 166 -19.05 -5.48 3.66
C LEU A 166 -19.60 -6.82 3.18
N ALA A 167 -19.32 -7.93 3.88
CA ALA A 167 -19.88 -9.24 3.55
C ALA A 167 -21.40 -9.26 3.70
N THR A 168 -21.94 -8.63 4.76
CA THR A 168 -23.39 -8.56 4.99
C THR A 168 -24.09 -7.74 3.91
N VAL A 169 -23.54 -6.57 3.56
CA VAL A 169 -24.08 -5.72 2.49
C VAL A 169 -23.99 -6.44 1.14
N ASN A 170 -22.87 -7.10 0.86
CA ASN A 170 -22.69 -7.89 -0.36
C ASN A 170 -23.69 -9.04 -0.43
N PHE A 171 -23.93 -9.76 0.67
CA PHE A 171 -24.91 -10.83 0.71
C PHE A 171 -26.32 -10.32 0.41
N ALA A 172 -26.72 -9.21 1.04
CA ALA A 172 -28.02 -8.58 0.78
C ALA A 172 -28.16 -8.14 -0.68
N LYS A 173 -27.12 -7.49 -1.24
CA LYS A 173 -27.08 -7.07 -2.64
C LYS A 173 -27.20 -8.28 -3.59
N ASN A 174 -26.46 -9.35 -3.34
CA ASN A 174 -26.49 -10.57 -4.15
C ASN A 174 -27.86 -11.27 -4.12
N MET A 175 -28.55 -11.25 -2.97
CA MET A 175 -29.88 -11.85 -2.82
C MET A 175 -31.00 -10.99 -3.41
N LEU A 176 -30.97 -9.67 -3.18
CA LEU A 176 -32.09 -8.77 -3.50
C LEU A 176 -31.98 -8.18 -4.92
N ILE A 177 -30.77 -7.84 -5.34
CA ILE A 177 -30.51 -7.13 -6.60
C ILE A 177 -30.05 -8.12 -7.67
N ASP A 178 -28.93 -8.81 -7.45
CA ASP A 178 -28.34 -9.67 -8.49
C ASP A 178 -29.08 -11.01 -8.65
N ARG A 179 -29.79 -11.45 -7.60
CA ARG A 179 -30.62 -12.68 -7.55
C ARG A 179 -29.86 -13.94 -7.99
N VAL A 180 -28.59 -14.05 -7.59
CA VAL A 180 -27.68 -15.15 -8.01
C VAL A 180 -27.86 -16.45 -7.23
N GLY A 181 -28.86 -16.53 -6.36
CA GLY A 181 -29.15 -17.68 -5.52
C GLY A 181 -28.34 -17.73 -4.22
N LEU A 182 -28.82 -18.53 -3.27
CA LEU A 182 -28.29 -18.55 -1.90
C LEU A 182 -26.85 -19.07 -1.83
N GLN A 183 -26.53 -20.16 -2.53
CA GLN A 183 -25.21 -20.78 -2.49
C GLN A 183 -24.12 -19.82 -3.00
N VAL A 184 -24.31 -19.24 -4.19
CA VAL A 184 -23.38 -18.26 -4.77
C VAL A 184 -23.28 -17.02 -3.88
N SER A 185 -24.41 -16.52 -3.37
CA SER A 185 -24.43 -15.35 -2.48
C SER A 185 -23.60 -15.57 -1.21
N LEU A 186 -23.72 -16.75 -0.57
CA LEU A 186 -22.93 -17.13 0.60
C LEU A 186 -21.45 -17.26 0.25
N THR A 187 -21.11 -17.97 -0.83
CA THR A 187 -19.72 -18.16 -1.27
C THR A 187 -19.01 -16.83 -1.51
N VAL A 188 -19.64 -15.91 -2.27
CA VAL A 188 -19.05 -14.60 -2.56
C VAL A 188 -18.93 -13.76 -1.30
N SER A 189 -19.93 -13.77 -0.42
CA SER A 189 -19.91 -12.95 0.80
C SER A 189 -18.92 -13.45 1.83
N ALA A 190 -18.77 -14.77 1.97
CA ALA A 190 -17.71 -15.38 2.77
C ALA A 190 -16.33 -15.06 2.20
N THR A 191 -16.20 -15.05 0.87
CA THR A 191 -14.98 -14.60 0.19
C THR A 191 -14.68 -13.14 0.54
N VAL A 192 -15.66 -12.23 0.46
CA VAL A 192 -15.48 -10.82 0.86
C VAL A 192 -14.96 -10.70 2.29
N ALA A 193 -15.55 -11.40 3.26
CA ALA A 193 -15.07 -11.34 4.64
C ALA A 193 -13.59 -11.77 4.75
N LEU A 194 -13.20 -12.87 4.09
CA LEU A 194 -11.86 -13.39 4.18
C LEU A 194 -10.82 -12.53 3.44
N ILE A 195 -11.15 -12.03 2.24
CA ILE A 195 -10.24 -11.18 1.47
C ILE A 195 -10.03 -9.83 2.14
N ILE A 196 -11.02 -9.29 2.87
CA ILE A 196 -10.85 -8.05 3.64
C ILE A 196 -9.83 -8.25 4.77
N VAL A 197 -9.94 -9.37 5.50
CA VAL A 197 -8.96 -9.71 6.53
C VAL A 197 -7.56 -9.83 5.93
N LEU A 198 -7.41 -10.60 4.85
CA LEU A 198 -6.12 -10.78 4.21
C LEU A 198 -5.55 -9.48 3.64
N ALA A 199 -6.35 -8.69 2.93
CA ALA A 199 -5.92 -7.46 2.29
C ALA A 199 -5.44 -6.43 3.31
N ILE A 200 -6.21 -6.22 4.38
CA ILE A 200 -5.85 -5.27 5.45
C ILE A 200 -4.60 -5.75 6.19
N MET A 201 -4.50 -7.04 6.50
CA MET A 201 -3.30 -7.60 7.14
C MET A 201 -2.05 -7.48 6.26
N VAL A 202 -2.17 -7.73 4.96
CA VAL A 202 -1.08 -7.54 3.98
C VAL A 202 -0.70 -6.07 3.86
N GLY A 203 -1.70 -5.18 3.78
CA GLY A 203 -1.50 -3.73 3.73
C GLY A 203 -0.77 -3.19 4.96
N GLY A 204 -1.09 -3.69 6.16
CA GLY A 204 -0.40 -3.28 7.38
C GLY A 204 1.00 -3.89 7.52
N LEU A 205 1.21 -5.11 7.02
CA LEU A 205 2.47 -5.84 7.17
C LEU A 205 3.55 -5.37 6.19
N LEU A 206 3.19 -5.10 4.93
CA LEU A 206 4.18 -4.85 3.88
C LEU A 206 5.06 -3.62 4.12
N PRO A 207 4.53 -2.44 4.52
CA PRO A 207 5.37 -1.28 4.86
C PRO A 207 6.33 -1.55 6.03
N LEU A 208 5.88 -2.31 7.04
CA LEU A 208 6.73 -2.72 8.18
C LEU A 208 7.86 -3.64 7.74
N LEU A 209 7.57 -4.59 6.84
CA LEU A 209 8.58 -5.47 6.26
C LEU A 209 9.59 -4.70 5.41
N ALA A 210 9.13 -3.75 4.59
CA ALA A 210 10.02 -2.88 3.82
C ALA A 210 10.98 -2.12 4.74
N LYS A 211 10.45 -1.43 5.75
CA LYS A 211 11.28 -0.70 6.74
C LYS A 211 12.29 -1.62 7.43
N LYS A 212 11.88 -2.84 7.80
CA LYS A 212 12.76 -3.85 8.41
C LYS A 212 13.88 -4.30 7.46
N LEU A 213 13.61 -4.38 6.17
CA LEU A 213 14.58 -4.72 5.13
C LEU A 213 15.39 -3.52 4.63
N LYS A 214 15.22 -2.33 5.25
CA LYS A 214 15.83 -1.06 4.81
C LYS A 214 15.44 -0.67 3.38
N LEU A 215 14.25 -1.10 2.95
CA LEU A 215 13.59 -0.63 1.75
C LEU A 215 12.66 0.52 2.15
N ASP A 216 12.44 1.43 1.22
CA ASP A 216 11.47 2.49 1.39
C ASP A 216 10.05 1.91 1.59
N PRO A 217 9.33 2.25 2.67
CA PRO A 217 7.94 1.86 2.85
C PRO A 217 6.97 2.47 1.84
N ALA A 218 7.25 3.65 1.26
CA ALA A 218 6.34 4.35 0.36
C ALA A 218 6.06 3.53 -0.93
N ILE A 219 7.02 2.74 -1.40
CA ILE A 219 6.82 1.83 -2.55
C ILE A 219 5.87 0.66 -2.24
N MET A 220 5.54 0.41 -0.97
CA MET A 220 4.63 -0.65 -0.53
C MET A 220 3.15 -0.22 -0.52
N ALA A 221 2.81 0.88 -1.18
CA ALA A 221 1.44 1.34 -1.35
C ALA A 221 0.95 1.21 -2.79
N GLY A 222 -0.35 1.44 -2.96
CA GLY A 222 -0.99 1.66 -4.24
C GLY A 222 -0.92 0.43 -5.15
N PRO A 223 -0.36 0.55 -6.37
CA PRO A 223 -0.40 -0.51 -7.37
C PRO A 223 0.25 -1.84 -6.94
N LEU A 224 1.29 -1.80 -6.11
CA LEU A 224 1.98 -3.02 -5.66
C LEU A 224 1.09 -3.86 -4.76
N ILE A 225 0.41 -3.22 -3.80
CA ILE A 225 -0.57 -3.87 -2.92
C ILE A 225 -1.70 -4.47 -3.74
N THR A 226 -2.27 -3.70 -4.67
CA THR A 226 -3.37 -4.18 -5.51
C THR A 226 -2.98 -5.44 -6.27
N THR A 227 -1.80 -5.45 -6.92
CA THR A 227 -1.33 -6.62 -7.68
C THR A 227 -1.18 -7.87 -6.81
N LEU A 228 -0.63 -7.73 -5.60
CA LEU A 228 -0.46 -8.85 -4.67
C LEU A 228 -1.81 -9.35 -4.14
N VAL A 229 -2.67 -8.42 -3.73
CA VAL A 229 -3.99 -8.73 -3.18
C VAL A 229 -4.92 -9.32 -4.24
N ASP A 230 -4.78 -8.93 -5.51
CA ASP A 230 -5.53 -9.50 -6.63
C ASP A 230 -5.27 -11.01 -6.77
N GLY A 231 -3.99 -11.42 -6.74
CA GLY A 231 -3.62 -12.83 -6.77
C GLY A 231 -4.18 -13.61 -5.58
N LEU A 232 -4.04 -13.06 -4.37
CA LEU A 232 -4.60 -13.66 -3.15
C LEU A 232 -6.13 -13.77 -3.20
N THR A 233 -6.79 -12.73 -3.69
CA THR A 233 -8.25 -12.65 -3.82
C THR A 233 -8.76 -13.75 -4.74
N LEU A 234 -8.16 -13.93 -5.91
CA LEU A 234 -8.57 -14.97 -6.85
C LEU A 234 -8.33 -16.38 -6.29
N MET A 235 -7.18 -16.61 -5.63
CA MET A 235 -6.90 -17.91 -5.01
C MET A 235 -7.91 -18.25 -3.91
N VAL A 236 -8.25 -17.29 -3.05
CA VAL A 236 -9.24 -17.48 -1.99
C VAL A 236 -10.63 -17.65 -2.55
N TYR A 237 -11.01 -16.82 -3.52
CA TYR A 237 -12.34 -16.85 -4.13
C TYR A 237 -12.61 -18.18 -4.81
N PHE A 238 -11.71 -18.61 -5.70
CA PHE A 238 -11.89 -19.87 -6.41
C PHE A 238 -11.68 -21.08 -5.50
N GLY A 239 -10.81 -20.99 -4.50
CA GLY A 239 -10.66 -22.03 -3.47
C GLY A 239 -11.95 -22.25 -2.69
N LEU A 240 -12.58 -21.19 -2.19
CA LEU A 240 -13.87 -21.27 -1.49
C LEU A 240 -15.00 -21.74 -2.41
N ALA A 241 -15.06 -21.22 -3.64
CA ALA A 241 -16.06 -21.65 -4.61
C ALA A 241 -15.93 -23.14 -4.94
N SER A 242 -14.70 -23.66 -5.03
CA SER A 242 -14.46 -25.09 -5.27
C SER A 242 -14.86 -25.98 -4.11
N VAL A 243 -14.88 -25.47 -2.87
CA VAL A 243 -15.28 -26.24 -1.67
C VAL A 243 -16.78 -26.15 -1.41
N LEU A 244 -17.43 -25.04 -1.78
CA LEU A 244 -18.83 -24.77 -1.44
C LEU A 244 -19.81 -25.05 -2.57
N LEU A 245 -19.35 -25.07 -3.83
CA LEU A 245 -20.22 -25.24 -5.01
C LEU A 245 -19.99 -26.54 -5.77
N ILE A 246 -18.91 -27.27 -5.47
CA ILE A 246 -18.58 -28.61 -5.98
C ILE A 246 -18.65 -29.56 -4.79
#